data_AF-A0A9D9SUN9-F1
#
_entry.id   AF-A0A9D9SUN9-F1
#
_cell.length_a   1.000
_cell.length_b   1.000
_cell.length_c   1.000
_cell.angle_alpha   90.00
_cell.angle_beta   90.00
_cell.angle_gamma   90.00
#
_symmetry.space_group_name_H-M   'P 1'
#
loop_
_entity.id
_entity.type
_entity.pdbx_description
1 polymer ?
#
loop_
_entity_poly.entity_id
_entity_poly.type
_entity_poly.pdbx_seq_one_letter_code
_entity_poly.pdbx_strand_id
1 'polypeptide(L)'
;MQIAAERTPEHAPPNELTDDLLCTDRGVQWFVPAARDSLQQPSRWQRTGWACARLAFHAYVAFSLLTVVGGFLSAPLMTQLFFGDWRFWRYLRPGTMLYPHGWRLLMLVLRGESSFMLGVPLSSAPQSAPRRGIAELAPSWSHGISCGSCRRCCHVKSLRCPVLDTDSGLCRGYNSFYWRYFNCGRYPSTQAEIDYYGCPKWQIK
;
A
#
# COMPACT_ATOMS: atom_id res chain seq x y z
N MET A 1 58.78 -14.85 44.87
CA MET A 1 57.52 -15.50 44.43
C MET A 1 56.52 -14.43 44.08
N GLN A 2 56.44 -14.09 42.80
CA GLN A 2 55.46 -13.15 42.23
C GLN A 2 54.29 -13.99 41.70
N ILE A 3 53.07 -13.66 42.10
CA ILE A 3 51.85 -14.19 41.48
C ILE A 3 51.09 -12.98 40.93
N ALA A 4 50.84 -13.06 39.63
CA ALA A 4 50.32 -11.99 38.78
C ALA A 4 48.83 -11.74 39.03
N ALA A 5 48.45 -10.47 38.92
CA ALA A 5 47.08 -10.00 38.94
C ALA A 5 46.38 -10.29 37.61
N GLU A 6 45.24 -10.98 37.66
CA GLU A 6 44.32 -11.18 36.52
C GLU A 6 43.58 -9.86 36.21
N ARG A 7 43.63 -9.45 34.94
CA ARG A 7 42.87 -8.32 34.40
C ARG A 7 41.47 -8.79 34.00
N THR A 8 40.44 -8.15 34.55
CA THR A 8 39.05 -8.19 34.08
C THR A 8 38.91 -7.59 32.67
N PRO A 9 38.14 -8.20 31.74
CA PRO A 9 37.86 -7.61 30.44
C PRO A 9 36.75 -6.55 30.50
N GLU A 10 37.09 -5.41 29.92
CA GLU A 10 36.27 -4.23 29.66
C GLU A 10 35.01 -4.58 28.83
N HIS A 11 33.83 -4.22 29.34
CA HIS A 11 32.56 -4.34 28.62
C HIS A 11 32.53 -3.32 27.46
N ALA A 12 32.51 -3.84 26.23
CA ALA A 12 32.22 -3.06 25.03
C ALA A 12 30.75 -2.59 25.02
N PRO A 13 30.44 -1.40 24.47
CA PRO A 13 29.07 -0.91 24.35
C PRO A 13 28.26 -1.76 23.34
N PRO A 14 26.96 -1.98 23.58
CA PRO A 14 26.11 -2.71 22.64
C PRO A 14 25.90 -1.88 21.37
N ASN A 15 26.30 -2.47 20.24
CA ASN A 15 26.02 -1.99 18.89
C ASN A 15 24.53 -1.64 18.72
N GLU A 16 24.30 -0.52 18.06
CA GLU A 16 23.00 -0.07 17.57
C GLU A 16 22.25 -1.18 16.84
N LEU A 17 20.97 -1.32 17.18
CA LEU A 17 19.97 -2.14 16.51
C LEU A 17 19.99 -1.87 14.99
N THR A 18 20.48 -2.84 14.23
CA THR A 18 20.07 -3.04 12.83
C THR A 18 18.66 -3.63 12.80
N ASP A 19 17.64 -2.77 12.84
CA ASP A 19 16.24 -3.11 12.55
C ASP A 19 15.98 -3.31 11.05
N ASP A 20 16.82 -4.11 10.38
CA ASP A 20 16.64 -4.55 8.99
C ASP A 20 16.46 -6.08 8.95
N LEU A 21 15.48 -6.60 9.69
CA LEU A 21 15.09 -8.00 9.58
C LEU A 21 14.16 -8.23 8.39
N LEU A 22 14.83 -8.51 7.28
CA LEU A 22 14.37 -9.10 6.03
C LEU A 22 13.47 -10.32 6.25
N CYS A 23 12.25 -10.29 5.72
CA CYS A 23 11.45 -11.48 5.51
C CYS A 23 11.54 -11.87 4.03
N THR A 24 12.45 -12.78 3.71
CA THR A 24 12.65 -13.34 2.36
C THR A 24 11.95 -14.68 2.23
N ASP A 25 11.00 -14.80 1.30
CA ASP A 25 10.56 -16.14 0.82
C ASP A 25 10.27 -16.22 -0.69
N ARG A 26 10.50 -15.15 -1.48
CA ARG A 26 10.25 -15.18 -2.96
C ARG A 26 11.19 -14.32 -3.82
N GLY A 27 12.42 -14.04 -3.37
CA GLY A 27 13.41 -13.34 -4.21
C GLY A 27 13.03 -11.91 -4.62
N VAL A 28 12.02 -11.30 -3.99
CA VAL A 28 11.72 -9.87 -4.14
C VAL A 28 12.23 -9.18 -2.89
N GLN A 29 13.33 -8.43 -3.02
CA GLN A 29 13.81 -7.55 -1.96
C GLN A 29 12.81 -6.40 -1.82
N TRP A 30 12.02 -6.42 -0.75
CA TRP A 30 11.19 -5.28 -0.37
C TRP A 30 12.04 -4.34 0.47
N PHE A 31 12.68 -3.38 -0.18
CA PHE A 31 13.17 -2.20 0.54
C PHE A 31 11.94 -1.45 1.04
N VAL A 32 11.75 -1.36 2.35
CA VAL A 32 10.99 -0.26 2.95
C VAL A 32 12.04 0.82 3.14
N PRO A 33 12.14 1.84 2.27
CA PRO A 33 13.04 2.93 2.56
C PRO A 33 12.59 3.48 3.92
N ALA A 34 13.50 3.49 4.90
CA ALA A 34 13.28 4.26 6.10
C ALA A 34 12.89 5.66 5.64
N ALA A 35 11.60 5.99 5.77
CA ALA A 35 11.12 7.30 5.40
C ALA A 35 11.87 8.26 6.32
N ARG A 36 12.89 8.93 5.77
CA ARG A 36 13.41 10.17 6.33
C ARG A 36 12.24 11.14 6.26
N ASP A 37 11.48 11.21 7.35
CA ASP A 37 10.47 12.23 7.59
C ASP A 37 11.22 13.55 7.81
N SER A 38 11.81 14.07 6.75
CA SER A 38 12.08 15.49 6.65
C SER A 38 10.71 16.15 6.60
N LEU A 39 10.34 16.87 7.66
CA LEU A 39 9.13 17.70 7.80
C LEU A 39 9.08 18.87 6.78
N GLN A 40 9.67 18.73 5.59
CA GLN A 40 9.54 19.70 4.53
C GLN A 40 8.14 19.61 3.94
N GLN A 41 7.37 20.68 4.13
CA GLN A 41 6.10 20.81 3.45
C GLN A 41 6.31 20.67 1.94
N PRO A 42 5.50 19.86 1.25
CA PRO A 42 5.68 19.64 -0.17
C PRO A 42 5.42 20.93 -0.94
N SER A 43 6.30 21.21 -1.90
CA SER A 43 6.23 22.39 -2.76
C SER A 43 4.94 22.39 -3.58
N ARG A 44 4.52 23.58 -4.04
CA ARG A 44 3.34 23.72 -4.91
C ARG A 44 3.45 22.83 -6.14
N TRP A 45 4.64 22.76 -6.75
CA TRP A 45 4.91 21.92 -7.91
C TRP A 45 4.74 20.43 -7.63
N GLN A 46 5.19 19.94 -6.47
CA GLN A 46 4.98 18.55 -6.07
C GLN A 46 3.49 18.23 -5.91
N ARG A 47 2.75 19.12 -5.22
CA ARG A 47 1.30 18.97 -5.03
C ARG A 47 0.54 18.93 -6.36
N THR A 48 0.89 19.83 -7.28
CA THR A 48 0.33 19.86 -8.64
C THR A 48 0.67 18.58 -9.40
N GLY A 49 1.93 18.12 -9.32
CA GLY A 49 2.34 16.86 -9.94
C GLY A 49 1.52 15.66 -9.45
N TRP A 50 1.27 15.56 -8.15
CA TRP A 50 0.44 14.49 -7.59
C TRP A 50 -1.03 14.59 -7.99
N ALA A 51 -1.57 15.81 -8.06
CA ALA A 51 -2.93 16.04 -8.53
C ALA A 51 -3.09 15.64 -10.00
N CYS A 52 -2.16 16.06 -10.86
CA CYS A 52 -2.14 15.67 -12.27
C CYS A 52 -2.03 14.16 -12.44
N ALA A 53 -1.17 13.49 -11.66
CA ALA A 53 -1.03 12.03 -11.72
C ALA A 53 -2.34 11.30 -11.37
N ARG A 54 -3.07 11.75 -10.34
CA ARG A 54 -4.38 11.18 -9.99
C ARG A 54 -5.44 11.44 -11.05
N LEU A 55 -5.52 12.67 -11.57
CA LEU A 55 -6.46 13.03 -12.63
C LEU A 55 -6.20 12.24 -13.91
N ALA A 56 -4.92 12.10 -14.30
CA ALA A 56 -4.53 11.27 -15.44
C ALA A 56 -4.92 9.79 -15.22
N PHE A 57 -4.73 9.26 -14.02
CA PHE A 57 -5.18 7.91 -13.68
C PHE A 57 -6.71 7.76 -13.76
N HIS A 58 -7.48 8.72 -13.24
CA HIS A 58 -8.94 8.69 -13.34
C HIS A 58 -9.41 8.78 -14.80
N ALA A 59 -8.83 9.67 -15.60
CA ALA A 59 -9.11 9.79 -17.02
C ALA A 59 -8.78 8.48 -17.77
N TYR A 60 -7.65 7.86 -17.44
CA TYR A 60 -7.25 6.56 -17.96
C TYR A 60 -8.24 5.44 -17.63
N VAL A 61 -8.65 5.33 -16.36
CA VAL A 61 -9.65 4.33 -15.93
C VAL A 61 -10.99 4.57 -16.60
N ALA A 62 -11.46 5.82 -16.67
CA ALA A 62 -12.71 6.17 -17.34
C ALA A 62 -12.66 5.80 -18.83
N PHE A 63 -11.59 6.18 -19.54
CA PHE A 63 -11.37 5.81 -20.94
C PHE A 63 -11.37 4.29 -21.14
N SER A 64 -10.67 3.55 -20.27
CA SER A 64 -10.58 2.10 -20.33
C SER A 64 -11.94 1.41 -20.10
N LEU A 65 -12.72 1.91 -19.14
CA LEU A 65 -14.05 1.38 -18.83
C LEU A 65 -15.04 1.65 -19.98
N LEU A 66 -15.02 2.85 -20.56
CA LEU A 66 -15.96 3.27 -21.60
C LEU A 66 -15.68 2.64 -22.97
N THR A 67 -14.42 2.44 -23.33
CA THR A 67 -14.06 2.01 -24.69
C THR A 67 -13.84 0.51 -24.82
N VAL A 68 -13.56 -0.22 -23.73
CA VAL A 68 -13.15 -1.64 -23.68
C VAL A 68 -11.88 -1.95 -24.49
N VAL A 69 -11.89 -1.68 -25.80
CA VAL A 69 -10.76 -1.73 -26.72
C VAL A 69 -9.59 -0.89 -26.20
N GLY A 70 -9.84 0.33 -25.72
CA GLY A 70 -8.80 1.16 -25.13
C GLY A 70 -8.20 0.53 -23.86
N GLY A 71 -9.02 -0.16 -23.06
CA GLY A 71 -8.54 -0.93 -21.91
C GLY A 71 -7.65 -2.12 -22.33
N PHE A 72 -8.02 -2.83 -23.39
CA PHE A 72 -7.23 -3.94 -23.92
C PHE A 72 -5.89 -3.48 -24.51
N LEU A 73 -5.90 -2.44 -25.36
CA LEU A 73 -4.70 -1.88 -25.99
C LEU A 73 -3.74 -1.29 -24.95
N SER A 74 -4.28 -0.77 -23.85
CA SER A 74 -3.50 -0.22 -22.74
C SER A 74 -3.19 -1.25 -21.64
N ALA A 75 -3.40 -2.55 -21.86
CA ALA A 75 -3.15 -3.58 -20.85
C ALA A 75 -1.75 -3.54 -20.23
N PRO A 76 -0.64 -3.29 -20.97
CA PRO A 76 0.70 -3.12 -20.36
C PRO A 76 0.76 -1.95 -19.38
N LEU A 77 0.12 -0.82 -19.72
CA LEU A 77 0.03 0.34 -18.84
C LEU A 77 -0.83 0.04 -17.62
N MET A 78 -1.97 -0.64 -17.82
CA MET A 78 -2.82 -1.09 -16.72
C MET A 78 -2.02 -1.92 -15.72
N THR A 79 -1.25 -2.90 -16.20
CA THR A 79 -0.48 -3.76 -15.29
C THR A 79 0.64 -3.02 -14.59
N GLN A 80 1.28 -2.07 -15.26
CA GLN A 80 2.27 -1.22 -14.63
C GLN A 80 1.65 -0.37 -13.50
N LEU A 81 0.46 0.19 -13.73
CA LEU A 81 -0.21 1.05 -12.74
C LEU A 81 -0.72 0.28 -11.52
N PHE A 82 -1.29 -0.92 -11.73
CA PHE A 82 -1.89 -1.72 -10.65
C PHE A 82 -0.92 -2.69 -9.97
N PHE A 83 -0.01 -3.30 -10.73
CA PHE A 83 0.90 -4.36 -10.26
C PHE A 83 2.38 -3.98 -10.30
N GLY A 84 2.74 -2.86 -10.93
CA GLY A 84 4.15 -2.45 -11.07
C GLY A 84 4.95 -3.30 -12.07
N ASP A 85 4.27 -3.98 -13.00
CA ASP A 85 4.89 -4.83 -14.02
C ASP A 85 4.29 -4.56 -15.41
N TRP A 86 5.14 -4.38 -16.42
CA TRP A 86 4.73 -4.17 -17.82
C TRP A 86 4.24 -5.45 -18.53
N ARG A 87 4.53 -6.63 -17.96
CA ARG A 87 4.26 -7.94 -18.57
C ARG A 87 2.80 -8.34 -18.41
N PHE A 88 1.92 -7.73 -19.19
CA PHE A 88 0.46 -7.88 -19.03
C PHE A 88 -0.04 -9.33 -19.15
N TRP A 89 0.64 -10.17 -19.94
CA TRP A 89 0.28 -11.57 -20.13
C TRP A 89 0.28 -12.38 -18.81
N ARG A 90 1.07 -11.98 -17.81
CA ARG A 90 1.07 -12.61 -16.47
C ARG A 90 -0.18 -12.29 -15.67
N TYR A 91 -0.87 -11.21 -16.02
CA TYR A 91 -2.01 -10.68 -15.28
C TYR A 91 -3.29 -10.69 -16.12
N LEU A 92 -3.40 -11.54 -17.16
CA LEU A 92 -4.62 -11.62 -17.96
C LEU A 92 -5.84 -11.93 -17.10
N ARG A 93 -5.76 -12.94 -16.21
CA ARG A 93 -6.87 -13.32 -15.33
C ARG A 93 -7.21 -12.25 -14.27
N PRO A 94 -6.25 -11.67 -13.52
CA PRO A 94 -6.54 -10.52 -12.66
C PRO A 94 -7.06 -9.30 -13.41
N GLY A 95 -6.52 -9.03 -14.62
CA GLY A 95 -6.91 -7.92 -15.49
C GLY A 95 -8.35 -8.02 -15.97
N THR A 96 -8.80 -9.21 -16.39
CA THR A 96 -10.21 -9.40 -16.79
C THR A 96 -11.17 -9.24 -15.60
N MET A 97 -10.72 -9.54 -14.37
CA MET A 97 -11.50 -9.31 -13.15
C MET A 97 -11.49 -7.84 -12.69
N LEU A 98 -10.47 -7.06 -13.05
CA LEU A 98 -10.42 -5.62 -12.76
C LEU A 98 -11.50 -4.83 -13.50
N TYR A 99 -11.91 -5.26 -14.69
CA TYR A 99 -12.94 -4.57 -15.47
C TYR A 99 -14.32 -4.54 -14.78
N PRO A 100 -14.96 -5.68 -14.44
CA PRO A 100 -16.23 -5.66 -13.71
C PRO A 100 -16.08 -5.07 -12.30
N HIS A 101 -14.90 -5.21 -11.68
CA HIS A 101 -14.61 -4.56 -10.41
C HIS A 101 -14.60 -3.03 -10.52
N GLY A 102 -14.03 -2.48 -11.60
CA GLY A 102 -14.04 -1.04 -11.87
C GLY A 102 -15.47 -0.49 -12.03
N TRP A 103 -16.33 -1.18 -12.77
CA TRP A 103 -17.76 -0.84 -12.85
C TRP A 103 -18.47 -0.89 -11.51
N ARG A 104 -18.16 -1.91 -10.68
CA ARG A 104 -18.73 -2.02 -9.33
C ARG A 104 -18.29 -0.88 -8.42
N LEU A 105 -17.01 -0.49 -8.47
CA LEU A 105 -16.50 0.66 -7.73
C LEU A 105 -17.16 1.95 -8.19
N LEU A 106 -17.32 2.15 -9.51
CA LEU A 106 -18.04 3.30 -10.05
C LEU A 106 -19.48 3.36 -9.53
N MET A 107 -20.19 2.24 -9.50
CA MET A 107 -21.54 2.17 -8.92
C MET A 107 -21.57 2.53 -7.43
N LEU A 108 -20.55 2.15 -6.65
CA LEU A 108 -20.44 2.57 -5.25
C LEU A 108 -20.17 4.08 -5.12
N VAL A 109 -19.37 4.66 -6.02
CA VAL A 109 -19.15 6.12 -6.06
C VAL A 109 -20.44 6.86 -6.34
N LEU A 110 -21.19 6.42 -7.36
CA LEU A 110 -22.46 7.04 -7.75
C LEU A 110 -23.53 6.92 -6.65
N ARG A 111 -23.44 5.90 -5.79
CA ARG A 111 -24.30 5.73 -4.61
C ARG A 111 -23.82 6.49 -3.37
N GLY A 112 -22.68 7.19 -3.44
CA GLY A 112 -22.08 7.87 -2.28
C GLY A 112 -21.48 6.92 -1.24
N GLU A 113 -21.22 5.68 -1.62
CA GLU A 113 -20.82 4.58 -0.73
C GLU A 113 -19.32 4.29 -0.70
N SER A 114 -18.53 5.00 -1.52
CA SER A 114 -17.10 4.73 -1.75
C SER A 114 -16.15 5.72 -1.03
N SER A 115 -16.68 6.53 -0.11
CA SER A 115 -15.98 7.70 0.44
C SER A 115 -14.57 7.38 0.94
N PHE A 116 -14.38 6.23 1.60
CA PHE A 116 -13.09 5.80 2.14
C PHE A 116 -12.20 4.99 1.18
N MET A 117 -12.62 4.70 -0.04
CA MET A 117 -11.75 4.04 -1.04
C MET A 117 -11.10 5.02 -2.00
N LEU A 118 -11.86 6.06 -2.38
CA LEU A 118 -11.49 6.99 -3.45
C LEU A 118 -11.44 8.45 -2.97
N GLY A 119 -11.81 8.75 -1.72
CA GLY A 119 -11.82 10.09 -1.13
C GLY A 119 -10.43 10.67 -0.80
N VAL A 120 -9.40 10.34 -1.57
CA VAL A 120 -8.05 10.87 -1.39
C VAL A 120 -7.96 12.28 -1.98
N PRO A 121 -7.56 13.31 -1.22
CA PRO A 121 -7.36 14.64 -1.79
C PRO A 121 -6.34 14.62 -2.93
N LEU A 122 -6.68 15.28 -4.05
CA LEU A 122 -5.87 15.25 -5.27
C LEU A 122 -4.40 15.65 -5.04
N SER A 123 -4.17 16.65 -4.18
CA SER A 123 -2.85 17.23 -3.89
C SER A 123 -2.08 16.51 -2.77
N SER A 124 -2.57 15.37 -2.29
CA SER A 124 -1.95 14.68 -1.15
C SER A 124 -0.78 13.78 -1.61
N ALA A 125 0.26 13.66 -0.78
CA ALA A 125 1.45 12.88 -1.15
C ALA A 125 1.10 11.40 -1.41
N PRO A 126 1.73 10.73 -2.40
CA PRO A 126 1.71 9.28 -2.48
C PRO A 126 2.36 8.69 -1.22
N GLN A 127 1.80 7.62 -0.68
CA GLN A 127 2.27 7.01 0.57
C GLN A 127 2.39 5.51 0.43
N SER A 128 3.41 4.96 1.10
CA SER A 128 3.63 3.52 1.13
C SER A 128 3.37 2.88 2.50
N ALA A 129 2.91 3.68 3.46
CA ALA A 129 2.49 3.28 4.77
C ALA A 129 1.59 4.40 5.36
N PRO A 130 0.74 4.09 6.36
CA PRO A 130 0.08 5.13 7.14
C PRO A 130 1.09 6.10 7.75
N ARG A 131 0.68 7.36 7.91
CA ARG A 131 1.53 8.40 8.47
C ARG A 131 1.95 8.04 9.89
N ARG A 132 3.24 8.21 10.18
CA ARG A 132 3.76 8.08 11.55
C ARG A 132 3.02 9.05 12.47
N GLY A 133 2.69 8.58 13.66
CA GLY A 133 2.00 9.37 14.68
C GLY A 133 0.47 9.45 14.53
N ILE A 134 -0.12 8.96 13.44
CA ILE A 134 -1.60 8.86 13.31
C ILE A 134 -2.10 7.51 13.79
N ALA A 135 -1.43 6.45 13.39
CA ALA A 135 -1.82 5.09 13.71
C ALA A 135 -0.63 4.30 14.25
N GLU A 136 -0.96 3.33 15.10
CA GLU A 136 -0.03 2.31 15.58
C GLU A 136 -0.64 0.92 15.47
N LEU A 137 0.22 -0.08 15.53
CA LEU A 137 -0.23 -1.46 15.56
C LEU A 137 -1.00 -1.71 16.86
N ALA A 138 -2.16 -2.35 16.74
CA ALA A 138 -2.91 -2.80 17.90
C ALA A 138 -2.05 -3.80 18.70
N PRO A 139 -2.03 -3.75 20.04
CA PRO A 139 -1.24 -4.67 20.87
C PRO A 139 -1.57 -6.15 20.63
N SER A 140 -2.81 -6.44 20.22
CA SER A 140 -3.26 -7.79 19.86
C SER A 140 -2.78 -8.27 18.48
N TRP A 141 -2.08 -7.43 17.70
CA TRP A 141 -1.66 -7.76 16.35
C TRP A 141 -0.34 -8.54 16.32
N SER A 142 -0.39 -9.81 15.91
CA SER A 142 0.75 -10.73 15.96
C SER A 142 1.64 -10.74 14.71
N HIS A 143 1.22 -10.11 13.61
CA HIS A 143 1.94 -10.18 12.33
C HIS A 143 2.90 -9.01 12.08
N GLY A 144 3.19 -8.21 13.10
CA GLY A 144 4.05 -7.03 13.00
C GLY A 144 3.59 -6.07 11.90
N ILE A 145 4.52 -5.62 11.05
CA ILE A 145 4.23 -4.69 9.95
C ILE A 145 3.42 -5.35 8.83
N SER A 146 3.40 -6.68 8.73
CA SER A 146 2.64 -7.39 7.69
C SER A 146 1.15 -7.45 7.99
N CYS A 147 0.33 -7.59 6.95
CA CYS A 147 -1.08 -7.96 7.11
C CYS A 147 -1.27 -9.47 7.38
N GLY A 148 -0.21 -10.27 7.26
CA GLY A 148 -0.29 -11.73 7.40
C GLY A 148 -1.33 -12.32 6.45
N SER A 149 -2.22 -13.15 6.99
CA SER A 149 -3.35 -13.73 6.24
C SER A 149 -4.61 -12.86 6.21
N CYS A 150 -4.60 -11.67 6.84
CA CYS A 150 -5.77 -10.80 6.93
C CYS A 150 -6.10 -10.16 5.58
N ARG A 151 -7.37 -10.29 5.17
CA ARG A 151 -7.90 -9.83 3.87
C ARG A 151 -9.09 -8.88 4.00
N ARG A 152 -9.39 -8.40 5.21
CA ARG A 152 -10.62 -7.63 5.50
C ARG A 152 -10.77 -6.40 4.61
N CYS A 153 -9.73 -5.58 4.49
CA CYS A 153 -9.77 -4.39 3.63
C CYS A 153 -9.94 -4.72 2.13
N CYS A 154 -9.42 -5.86 1.67
CA CYS A 154 -9.57 -6.32 0.29
C CYS A 154 -10.96 -6.92 0.00
N HIS A 155 -11.68 -7.40 1.02
CA HIS A 155 -12.97 -8.06 0.91
C HIS A 155 -14.16 -7.21 1.38
N VAL A 156 -13.90 -5.99 1.82
CA VAL A 156 -14.92 -5.05 2.31
C VAL A 156 -16.07 -4.90 1.31
N LYS A 157 -17.30 -4.79 1.81
CA LYS A 157 -18.53 -4.72 0.99
C LYS A 157 -18.64 -5.80 -0.10
N SER A 158 -18.04 -6.97 0.13
CA SER A 158 -18.00 -8.09 -0.82
C SER A 158 -17.37 -7.74 -2.17
N LEU A 159 -16.56 -6.67 -2.24
CA LEU A 159 -15.94 -6.16 -3.48
C LEU A 159 -14.92 -7.12 -4.09
N ARG A 160 -14.28 -7.96 -3.25
CA ARG A 160 -13.24 -8.95 -3.62
C ARG A 160 -12.18 -8.35 -4.55
N CYS A 161 -11.25 -7.58 -3.98
CA CYS A 161 -10.19 -6.89 -4.71
C CYS A 161 -9.42 -7.84 -5.66
N PRO A 162 -9.44 -7.62 -6.99
CA PRO A 162 -8.73 -8.48 -7.95
C PRO A 162 -7.21 -8.43 -7.83
N VAL A 163 -6.68 -7.40 -7.16
CA VAL A 163 -5.25 -7.22 -6.93
C VAL A 163 -4.73 -8.15 -5.83
N LEU A 164 -5.59 -8.61 -4.93
CA LEU A 164 -5.25 -9.61 -3.92
C LEU A 164 -4.90 -10.94 -4.61
N ASP A 165 -3.76 -11.51 -4.25
CA ASP A 165 -3.48 -12.91 -4.53
C ASP A 165 -4.19 -13.77 -3.48
N THR A 166 -5.18 -14.54 -3.92
CA THR A 166 -5.95 -15.40 -3.01
C THR A 166 -5.14 -16.57 -2.48
N ASP A 167 -4.09 -16.97 -3.19
CA ASP A 167 -3.32 -18.16 -2.89
C ASP A 167 -2.29 -17.84 -1.80
N SER A 168 -1.49 -16.77 -1.99
CA SER A 168 -0.55 -16.31 -0.97
C SER A 168 -1.18 -15.41 0.10
N GLY A 169 -2.34 -14.80 -0.16
CA GLY A 169 -2.93 -13.77 0.70
C GLY A 169 -2.26 -12.40 0.61
N LEU A 170 -1.28 -12.23 -0.29
CA LEU A 170 -0.54 -10.98 -0.45
C LEU A 170 -1.18 -10.06 -1.49
N CYS A 171 -1.02 -8.74 -1.30
CA CYS A 171 -1.43 -7.77 -2.30
C CYS A 171 -0.40 -7.72 -3.44
N ARG A 172 -0.77 -8.15 -4.66
CA ARG A 172 0.13 -8.12 -5.83
C ARG A 172 0.44 -6.71 -6.33
N GLY A 173 -0.37 -5.75 -5.92
CA GLY A 173 -0.18 -4.34 -6.22
C GLY A 173 0.49 -3.58 -5.09
N TYR A 174 1.08 -4.25 -4.09
CA TYR A 174 1.77 -3.56 -3.02
C TYR A 174 2.79 -2.57 -3.59
N ASN A 175 2.76 -1.34 -3.09
CA ASN A 175 3.64 -0.24 -3.52
C ASN A 175 3.54 0.17 -5.01
N SER A 176 2.56 -0.33 -5.76
CA SER A 176 2.30 0.11 -7.13
C SER A 176 1.84 1.57 -7.20
N PHE A 177 1.65 2.10 -8.42
CA PHE A 177 1.10 3.45 -8.58
C PHE A 177 -0.28 3.56 -7.92
N TYR A 178 -1.20 2.64 -8.26
CA TYR A 178 -2.53 2.62 -7.67
C TYR A 178 -2.46 2.53 -6.14
N TRP A 179 -1.59 1.68 -5.61
CA TRP A 179 -1.48 1.51 -4.18
C TRP A 179 -1.00 2.78 -3.47
N ARG A 180 0.04 3.43 -3.99
CA ARG A 180 0.61 4.63 -3.36
C ARG A 180 -0.25 5.87 -3.47
N TYR A 181 -0.92 6.05 -4.60
CA TYR A 181 -1.67 7.27 -4.87
C TYR A 181 -3.10 7.26 -4.28
N PHE A 182 -3.64 6.08 -3.98
CA PHE A 182 -4.99 5.91 -3.44
C PHE A 182 -4.94 5.36 -2.00
N ASN A 183 -6.11 5.03 -1.44
CA ASN A 183 -6.20 4.77 0.00
C ASN A 183 -5.42 3.54 0.49
N CYS A 184 -5.14 2.56 -0.37
CA CYS A 184 -4.44 1.35 0.05
C CYS A 184 -3.07 1.62 0.71
N GLY A 185 -2.30 2.59 0.22
CA GLY A 185 -0.95 2.89 0.71
C GLY A 185 -0.87 3.81 1.91
N ARG A 186 -1.91 4.61 2.16
CA ARG A 186 -1.96 5.56 3.29
C ARG A 186 -2.83 5.14 4.45
N TYR A 187 -3.60 4.10 4.25
CA TYR A 187 -4.58 3.65 5.22
C TYR A 187 -3.89 3.11 6.50
N PRO A 188 -4.39 3.43 7.71
CA PRO A 188 -5.51 4.34 8.00
C PRO A 188 -5.08 5.80 8.21
N SER A 189 -6.01 6.72 7.98
CA SER A 189 -5.90 8.15 8.31
C SER A 189 -6.89 8.62 9.38
N THR A 190 -7.97 7.87 9.63
CA THR A 190 -9.00 8.19 10.65
C THR A 190 -9.62 6.92 11.22
N GLN A 191 -10.27 7.01 12.39
CA GLN A 191 -10.98 5.87 13.00
C GLN A 191 -12.13 5.37 12.12
N ALA A 192 -12.85 6.29 11.45
CA ALA A 192 -13.95 5.91 10.56
C ALA A 192 -13.50 5.02 9.39
N GLU A 193 -12.26 5.17 8.91
CA GLU A 193 -11.70 4.24 7.92
C GLU A 193 -11.47 2.85 8.54
N ILE A 194 -10.95 2.79 9.76
CA ILE A 194 -10.72 1.52 10.49
C ILE A 194 -12.04 0.76 10.67
N ASP A 195 -13.08 1.48 11.09
CA ASP A 195 -14.42 0.92 11.29
C ASP A 195 -15.01 0.46 9.96
N TYR A 196 -14.87 1.25 8.90
CA TYR A 196 -15.34 0.91 7.56
C TYR A 196 -14.73 -0.39 7.02
N TYR A 197 -13.43 -0.61 7.21
CA TYR A 197 -12.74 -1.83 6.78
C TYR A 197 -12.77 -2.96 7.82
N GLY A 198 -13.24 -2.67 9.05
CA GLY A 198 -13.20 -3.59 10.19
C GLY A 198 -11.79 -4.09 10.51
N CYS A 199 -10.78 -3.23 10.41
CA CYS A 199 -9.38 -3.64 10.48
C CYS A 199 -8.87 -3.80 11.92
N PRO A 200 -8.41 -4.99 12.35
CA PRO A 200 -7.91 -5.20 13.70
C PRO A 200 -6.41 -4.89 13.86
N LYS A 201 -5.72 -4.52 12.77
CA LYS A 201 -4.27 -4.30 12.75
C LYS A 201 -3.89 -2.96 13.35
N TRP A 202 -4.69 -1.93 13.06
CA TRP A 202 -4.36 -0.55 13.37
C TRP A 202 -5.31 -0.01 14.42
N GLN A 203 -4.80 0.87 15.26
CA GLN A 203 -5.57 1.77 16.11
C GLN A 203 -5.09 3.21 15.89
N ILE A 204 -6.00 4.18 15.98
CA ILE A 204 -5.63 5.59 15.95
C ILE A 204 -5.00 5.98 17.28
N LYS A 205 -3.95 6.80 17.24
CA LYS A 205 -3.28 7.37 18.42
C LYS A 205 -4.08 8.51 19.05
#